data_AF-A0A840CJA2-F1
#
_entry.id   AF-A0A840CJA2-F1
#
_cell.length_a   1.000
_cell.length_b   1.000
_cell.length_c   1.000
_cell.angle_alpha   90.00
_cell.angle_beta   90.00
_cell.angle_gamma   90.00
#
_symmetry.space_group_name_H-M   'P 1'
#
loop_
_entity.id
_entity.type
_entity.pdbx_description
1 polymer ?
#
loop_
_entity_poly.entity_id
_entity_poly.type
_entity_poly.pdbx_seq_one_letter_code
_entity_poly.pdbx_strand_id
1 'polypeptide(L)'
;MNRLLSQKYFEVCYVKIFIVREKMLYPDFTVHNTKTNIIFYWEHFGLSEDARYMEKMAEKIKLYKEFGLTNIEEGGCFIGTIFKEESHFTKLVDDFIEKIKAIVPAGVV
;
A
#
# COMPACT_ATOMS: atom_id res chain seq x y z
N MET A 1 12.25 2.02 16.16
CA MET A 1 12.86 2.53 14.90
C MET A 1 11.83 2.34 13.79
N ASN A 2 11.54 3.35 12.97
CA ASN A 2 10.61 3.20 11.84
C ASN A 2 11.28 2.34 10.75
N ARG A 3 10.91 1.06 10.68
CA ARG A 3 11.58 0.00 9.90
C ARG A 3 11.42 0.16 8.39
N LEU A 4 10.37 0.86 7.96
CA LEU A 4 10.14 1.19 6.57
C LEU A 4 11.12 2.25 6.08
N LEU A 5 11.37 3.26 6.92
CA LEU A 5 12.33 4.35 6.63
C LEU A 5 13.79 3.91 6.69
N SER A 6 14.10 2.75 7.28
CA SER A 6 15.47 2.23 7.34
C SER A 6 15.87 1.44 6.08
N GLN A 7 14.97 1.24 5.11
CA GLN A 7 15.29 0.48 3.90
C GLN A 7 16.00 1.36 2.88
N LYS A 8 17.22 0.96 2.48
CA LYS A 8 18.12 1.74 1.59
C LYS A 8 17.47 2.20 0.28
N TYR A 9 16.56 1.41 -0.28
CA TYR A 9 15.95 1.67 -1.60
C TYR A 9 14.50 2.11 -1.52
N PHE A 10 13.95 2.36 -0.32
CA PHE A 10 12.56 2.76 -0.16
C PHE A 10 12.48 4.25 0.11
N GLU A 11 11.92 4.97 -0.84
CA GLU A 11 11.50 6.36 -0.65
C GLU A 11 10.03 6.36 -0.22
N VAL A 12 9.78 6.66 1.04
CA VAL A 12 8.43 6.71 1.61
C VAL A 12 7.96 8.15 1.61
N CYS A 13 6.82 8.41 0.98
CA CYS A 13 6.18 9.72 1.02
C CYS A 13 4.86 9.66 1.78
N TYR A 14 4.65 10.64 2.66
CA TYR A 14 3.36 10.90 3.26
C TYR A 14 2.54 11.71 2.24
N VAL A 15 1.51 11.08 1.69
CA VAL A 15 0.60 11.62 0.67
C VAL A 15 1.27 11.98 -0.66
N LYS A 16 1.16 11.07 -1.63
CA LYS A 16 1.31 11.40 -3.05
C LYS A 16 -0.04 11.17 -3.72
N ILE A 17 -0.70 12.27 -4.10
CA ILE A 17 -2.00 12.21 -4.79
C ILE A 17 -1.78 11.51 -6.13
N PHE A 18 -2.52 10.42 -6.37
CA PHE A 18 -2.57 9.78 -7.67
C PHE A 18 -3.84 10.22 -8.39
N ILE A 19 -3.68 10.91 -9.51
CA ILE A 19 -4.79 11.44 -10.31
C ILE A 19 -4.87 10.64 -11.60
N VAL A 20 -5.99 9.97 -11.82
CA VAL A 20 -6.30 9.30 -13.09
C VAL A 20 -7.77 9.57 -13.43
N ARG A 21 -8.03 10.03 -14.65
CA ARG A 21 -9.39 10.26 -15.18
C ARG A 21 -10.26 11.11 -14.23
N GLU A 22 -9.71 12.23 -13.75
CA GLU A 22 -10.36 13.18 -12.82
C GLU A 22 -10.69 12.63 -11.43
N LYS A 23 -10.42 11.35 -11.16
CA LYS A 23 -10.54 10.76 -9.83
C LYS A 23 -9.18 10.85 -9.11
N MET A 24 -9.22 11.13 -7.81
CA MET A 24 -8.03 11.24 -6.96
C MET A 24 -7.99 10.10 -5.93
N LEU A 25 -6.82 9.46 -5.79
CA LEU A 25 -6.54 8.53 -4.70
C LEU A 25 -5.67 9.21 -3.64
N TYR A 26 -6.04 8.97 -2.39
CA TYR A 26 -5.34 9.45 -1.20
C TYR A 26 -4.95 8.25 -0.35
N PRO A 27 -3.85 7.56 -0.69
CA PRO A 27 -3.25 6.57 0.18
C PRO A 27 -2.64 7.27 1.40
N ASP A 28 -2.55 6.55 2.52
CA ASP A 28 -1.83 7.05 3.69
C ASP A 28 -0.33 7.18 3.39
N PHE A 29 0.21 6.20 2.65
CA PHE A 29 1.61 6.18 2.27
C PHE A 29 1.80 5.72 0.84
N THR A 30 2.85 6.24 0.21
CA THR A 30 3.42 5.63 -1.00
C THR A 30 4.85 5.22 -0.75
N VAL A 31 5.21 4.01 -1.17
CA VAL A 31 6.58 3.48 -1.08
C VAL A 31 7.12 3.31 -2.48
N HIS A 32 8.08 4.15 -2.86
CA HIS A 32 8.80 4.00 -4.12
C HIS A 32 10.04 3.12 -3.89
N ASN A 33 10.05 1.94 -4.51
CA ASN A 33 11.22 1.07 -4.52
C ASN A 33 12.14 1.50 -5.66
N THR A 34 13.19 2.26 -5.37
CA THR A 34 14.11 2.82 -6.37
C THR A 34 14.90 1.76 -7.13
N LYS A 35 15.01 0.54 -6.59
CA LYS A 35 15.66 -0.59 -7.27
C LYS A 35 14.81 -1.14 -8.42
N THR A 36 13.50 -1.18 -8.25
CA THR A 36 12.55 -1.74 -9.23
C THR A 36 11.78 -0.66 -9.99
N ASN A 37 11.87 0.59 -9.54
CA ASN A 37 11.12 1.74 -10.01
C ASN A 37 9.58 1.55 -9.91
N ILE A 38 9.13 0.70 -8.98
CA ILE A 38 7.71 0.45 -8.71
C ILE A 38 7.27 1.29 -7.51
N ILE A 39 6.10 1.92 -7.64
CA ILE A 39 5.44 2.67 -6.56
C ILE A 39 4.35 1.79 -5.97
N PHE A 40 4.43 1.54 -4.67
CA PHE A 40 3.42 0.85 -3.88
C PHE A 40 2.53 1.86 -3.16
N TYR A 41 1.22 1.61 -3.18
CA TYR A 41 0.19 2.43 -2.55
C TYR A 41 -0.30 1.70 -1.31
N TRP A 42 -0.08 2.29 -0.13
CA TRP A 42 -0.39 1.66 1.14
C TRP A 42 -1.47 2.43 1.90
N GLU A 43 -2.58 1.73 2.13
CA GLU A 43 -3.75 2.18 2.86
C GLU A 43 -3.92 1.39 4.17
N HIS A 44 -4.15 2.11 5.26
CA HIS A 44 -4.41 1.60 6.61
C HIS A 44 -5.87 1.84 6.97
N PHE A 45 -6.67 0.80 6.87
CA PHE A 45 -8.04 0.83 7.38
C PHE A 45 -8.01 0.61 8.89
N GLY A 46 -8.59 1.53 9.67
CA GLY A 46 -8.95 1.25 11.06
C GLY A 46 -10.00 0.14 11.17
N LEU A 47 -10.08 -0.50 12.34
CA LEU A 47 -11.25 -1.30 12.72
C LEU A 47 -12.36 -0.34 13.19
N SER A 48 -13.51 -0.36 12.51
CA SER A 48 -14.73 0.26 13.02
C SER A 48 -15.87 -0.73 12.82
N GLU A 49 -16.67 -0.92 13.87
CA GLU A 49 -17.87 -1.77 13.82
C GLU A 49 -19.07 -1.06 13.14
N ASP A 50 -18.90 0.18 12.68
CA ASP A 50 -19.94 0.92 11.95
C ASP A 50 -20.05 0.42 10.49
N ALA A 51 -21.24 -0.03 10.10
CA ALA A 51 -21.53 -0.47 8.74
C ALA A 51 -21.16 0.57 7.66
N ARG A 52 -21.31 1.87 7.96
CA ARG A 52 -20.97 2.96 7.04
C ARG A 52 -19.46 3.05 6.81
N TYR A 53 -18.66 2.68 7.81
CA TYR A 53 -17.21 2.63 7.67
C TYR A 53 -16.79 1.47 6.77
N MET A 54 -17.42 0.30 6.96
CA MET A 54 -17.18 -0.88 6.12
C MET A 54 -17.55 -0.64 4.65
N GLU A 55 -18.66 0.05 4.39
CA GLU A 55 -19.02 0.50 3.03
C GLU A 55 -17.95 1.40 2.43
N LYS A 56 -17.51 2.43 3.15
CA LYS A 56 -16.45 3.34 2.67
C LYS A 56 -15.13 2.63 2.39
N MET A 57 -14.75 1.67 3.24
CA MET A 57 -13.57 0.83 3.01
C MET A 57 -13.71 0.02 1.72
N ALA A 58 -14.86 -0.63 1.50
CA ALA A 58 -15.13 -1.40 0.29
C ALA A 58 -15.14 -0.52 -0.97
N GLU A 59 -15.74 0.67 -0.90
CA GLU A 59 -15.72 1.67 -1.97
C GLU A 59 -14.29 2.10 -2.30
N LYS A 60 -13.46 2.36 -1.29
CA LYS A 60 -12.07 2.77 -1.48
C LYS A 60 -11.25 1.65 -2.12
N ILE A 61 -11.40 0.41 -1.68
CA ILE A 61 -10.76 -0.76 -2.30
C ILE A 61 -11.21 -0.92 -3.75
N LYS A 62 -12.51 -0.75 -4.03
CA LYS A 62 -13.04 -0.79 -5.40
C LYS A 62 -12.43 0.31 -6.26
N LEU A 63 -12.27 1.51 -5.72
CA LEU A 63 -11.65 2.65 -6.40
C LEU A 63 -10.19 2.35 -6.78
N TYR A 64 -9.38 1.79 -5.87
CA TYR A 64 -8.02 1.34 -6.18
C TYR A 64 -8.00 0.33 -7.35
N LYS A 65 -8.92 -0.64 -7.34
CA LYS A 65 -9.07 -1.61 -8.45
C LYS A 65 -9.49 -0.95 -9.77
N GLU A 66 -10.41 0.02 -9.75
CA GLU A 66 -10.82 0.78 -10.95
C GLU A 66 -9.64 1.57 -11.56
N PHE A 67 -8.64 1.92 -10.76
CA PHE A 67 -7.41 2.58 -11.20
C PHE A 67 -6.35 1.58 -11.72
N GLY A 68 -6.66 0.29 -11.75
CA GLY A 68 -5.73 -0.77 -12.19
C GLY A 68 -4.73 -1.20 -11.11
N LEU A 69 -4.95 -0.81 -9.85
CA LEU A 69 -4.09 -1.20 -8.74
C LEU A 69 -4.63 -2.50 -8.12
N THR A 70 -3.90 -3.59 -8.32
CA THR A 70 -4.19 -4.91 -7.73
C THR A 70 -3.39 -5.13 -6.45
N ASN A 71 -3.82 -6.09 -5.64
CA ASN A 71 -3.20 -6.34 -4.34
C ASN A 71 -1.76 -6.87 -4.51
N ILE A 72 -0.85 -6.51 -3.61
CA ILE A 72 0.53 -7.02 -3.58
C ILE A 72 0.61 -8.55 -3.48
N GLU A 73 -0.35 -9.20 -2.82
CA GLU A 73 -0.46 -10.68 -2.79
C GLU A 73 -0.72 -11.28 -4.18
N GLU A 74 -1.30 -10.49 -5.10
CA GLU A 74 -1.59 -10.86 -6.48
C GLU A 74 -0.47 -10.38 -7.44
N GLY A 75 0.68 -9.94 -6.90
CA GLY A 75 1.77 -9.33 -7.67
C GLY A 75 1.51 -7.87 -8.07
N GLY A 76 0.49 -7.24 -7.50
CA GLY A 76 0.17 -5.83 -7.70
C GLY A 76 0.98 -4.87 -6.83
N CYS A 77 0.52 -3.63 -6.79
CA CYS A 77 1.18 -2.54 -6.06
C CYS A 77 0.28 -1.89 -4.98
N PHE A 78 -0.91 -2.43 -4.73
CA PHE A 78 -1.78 -1.98 -3.65
C PHE A 78 -1.58 -2.81 -2.39
N ILE A 79 -1.40 -2.13 -1.25
CA ILE A 79 -1.26 -2.72 0.08
C ILE A 79 -2.40 -2.17 0.94
N GLY A 80 -3.36 -3.02 1.29
CA GLY A 80 -4.45 -2.68 2.21
C GLY A 80 -4.27 -3.40 3.53
N THR A 81 -4.17 -2.68 4.64
CA THR A 81 -4.00 -3.26 5.97
C THR A 81 -5.12 -2.85 6.89
N ILE A 82 -5.44 -3.71 7.86
CA ILE A 82 -6.41 -3.39 8.91
C ILE A 82 -5.65 -3.20 10.22
N PHE A 83 -5.68 -1.98 10.76
CA PHE A 83 -5.06 -1.69 12.04
C PHE A 83 -5.87 -2.33 13.17
N LYS A 84 -5.25 -3.28 13.88
CA LYS A 84 -5.82 -3.91 15.07
C LYS A 84 -5.14 -3.41 16.34
N GLU A 85 -3.82 -3.63 16.42
CA GLU A 85 -2.98 -3.29 17.56
C GLU A 85 -1.52 -3.12 17.12
N GLU A 86 -0.71 -2.44 17.94
CA GLU A 86 0.66 -2.04 17.60
C GLU A 86 1.65 -3.21 17.45
N SER A 87 1.50 -4.26 18.25
CA SER A 87 2.33 -5.48 18.19
C SER A 87 2.17 -6.22 16.86
N HIS A 88 0.92 -6.38 16.41
CA HIS A 88 0.61 -6.95 15.10
C HIS A 88 1.08 -6.06 13.94
N PHE A 89 1.03 -4.75 14.13
CA PHE A 89 1.44 -3.80 13.11
C PHE A 89 2.92 -3.92 12.74
N THR A 90 3.81 -4.10 13.74
CA THR A 90 5.26 -4.21 13.48
C THR A 90 5.59 -5.42 12.60
N LYS A 91 5.01 -6.59 12.91
CA LYS A 91 5.22 -7.80 12.11
C LYS A 91 4.67 -7.64 10.70
N LEU A 92 3.48 -7.05 10.58
CA LEU A 92 2.85 -6.78 9.30
C LEU A 92 3.71 -5.87 8.43
N VAL A 93 4.35 -4.85 9.00
CA VAL A 93 5.27 -3.98 8.26
C VAL A 93 6.48 -4.74 7.74
N ASP A 94 7.06 -5.62 8.56
CA ASP A 94 8.17 -6.48 8.13
C ASP A 94 7.78 -7.40 6.97
N ASP A 95 6.61 -8.04 7.07
CA ASP A 95 6.10 -8.92 6.03
C ASP A 95 5.94 -8.18 4.69
N PHE A 96 5.41 -6.95 4.70
CA PHE A 96 5.27 -6.15 3.47
C PHE A 96 6.60 -5.61 2.95
N ILE A 97 7.57 -5.29 3.81
CA ILE A 97 8.92 -4.92 3.36
C ILE A 97 9.53 -6.06 2.56
N GLU A 98 9.42 -7.29 3.05
CA GLU A 98 9.96 -8.47 2.35
C GLU A 98 9.20 -8.75 1.05
N LYS A 99 7.87 -8.56 1.01
CA LYS A 99 7.08 -8.67 -0.24
C LYS A 99 7.46 -7.61 -1.27
N ILE A 100 7.63 -6.36 -0.88
CA ILE A 100 8.07 -5.27 -1.78
C ILE A 100 9.45 -5.57 -2.36
N LYS A 101 10.36 -6.17 -1.56
CA LYS A 101 11.69 -6.59 -2.03
C LYS A 101 11.65 -7.78 -2.99
N ALA A 102 10.70 -8.69 -2.80
CA ALA A 102 10.56 -9.90 -3.61
C ALA A 102 9.96 -9.62 -5.00
N ILE A 103 9.20 -8.53 -5.15
CA ILE A 103 8.67 -8.12 -6.45
C ILE A 103 9.80 -7.62 -7.34
N VAL A 104 9.97 -8.30 -8.47
CA VAL A 104 10.89 -7.91 -9.55
C VAL A 104 10.08 -7.38 -10.74
N PRO A 105 10.59 -6.40 -11.50
CA PRO A 105 9.93 -5.96 -12.72
C PRO A 105 9.79 -7.15 -13.69
N ALA A 106 8.61 -7.32 -14.28
CA ALA A 106 8.40 -8.26 -15.36
C ALA A 106 9.19 -7.76 -16.59
N GLY A 107 10.45 -8.19 -16.74
CA GLY A 107 11.30 -7.79 -17.87
C GLY A 107 12.81 -7.73 -17.62
N VAL A 108 13.36 -8.41 -16.62
CA VAL A 108 14.81 -8.62 -16.51
C VAL A 108 15.10 -10.12 -16.54
N VAL A 109 15.02 -10.69 -17.74
CA VAL A 109 15.71 -11.94 -18.12
C VAL A 109 16.30 -11.73 -19.51
#